data_AF-A0A945VJU4-F1
#
_entry.id   AF-A0A945VJU4-F1
#
_cell.length_a   1.000
_cell.length_b   1.000
_cell.length_c   1.000
_cell.angle_alpha   90.00
_cell.angle_beta   90.00
_cell.angle_gamma   90.00
#
_symmetry.space_group_name_H-M   'P 1'
#
loop_
_entity.id
_entity.type
_entity.pdbx_description
1 polymer ?
#
loop_
_entity_poly.entity_id
_entity_poly.type
_entity_poly.pdbx_seq_one_letter_code
_entity_poly.pdbx_strand_id
1 'polypeptide(L)'
;MSNLKIISKLKWKIFLWSILFICLYLALFYGNQFGINQRIIILFTLVLGTFTQIFSGITSLIAIIPFVGPFILKAISIPIFYFLNALGWLVSAVAIKKGYVNELSKSRTVTLALLVGIIIGYILGNVIPLDK
;
A
#
# COMPACT_ATOMS: atom_id res chain seq x y z
N MET A 1 -4.18 29.80 10.13
CA MET A 1 -3.40 28.76 9.38
C MET A 1 -3.97 27.33 9.45
N SER A 2 -5.12 27.07 10.10
CA SER A 2 -5.74 25.73 10.17
C SER A 2 -6.61 25.39 8.95
N ASN A 3 -7.37 26.35 8.43
CA ASN A 3 -8.35 26.12 7.36
C ASN A 3 -7.71 25.75 6.01
N LEU A 4 -6.53 26.31 5.69
CA LEU A 4 -5.77 25.97 4.47
C LEU A 4 -5.29 24.51 4.47
N LYS A 5 -4.89 23.97 5.63
CA LYS A 5 -4.46 22.57 5.77
C LYS A 5 -5.62 21.59 5.61
N ILE A 6 -6.82 21.94 6.09
CA ILE A 6 -8.03 21.12 5.96
C ILE A 6 -8.47 21.03 4.48
N ILE A 7 -8.49 22.16 3.78
CA ILE A 7 -8.85 22.22 2.35
C ILE A 7 -7.85 21.41 1.50
N SER A 8 -6.55 21.52 1.79
CA SER A 8 -5.51 20.75 1.10
C SER A 8 -5.66 19.24 1.32
N LYS A 9 -5.91 18.78 2.55
CA LYS A 9 -6.17 17.36 2.84
C LYS A 9 -7.41 16.82 2.12
N LEU A 10 -8.47 17.62 2.04
CA LEU A 10 -9.72 17.22 1.37
C LEU A 10 -9.50 17.05 -0.14
N LYS A 11 -8.79 18.01 -0.79
CA LYS A 11 -8.42 17.93 -2.20
C LYS A 11 -7.62 16.66 -2.51
N TRP A 12 -6.64 16.33 -1.66
CA TRP A 12 -5.84 15.12 -1.83
C TRP A 12 -6.67 13.84 -1.74
N LYS A 13 -7.61 13.80 -0.79
CA LYS A 13 -8.52 12.66 -0.64
C LYS A 13 -9.41 12.48 -1.88
N ILE A 14 -9.97 13.57 -2.42
CA ILE A 14 -10.77 13.54 -3.65
C ILE A 14 -9.93 13.05 -4.85
N PHE A 15 -8.69 13.54 -4.97
CA PHE A 15 -7.78 13.11 -6.02
C PHE A 15 -7.47 11.60 -5.95
N LEU A 16 -7.18 11.08 -4.75
CA LEU A 16 -6.95 9.65 -4.53
C LEU A 16 -8.18 8.77 -4.80
N TRP A 17 -9.39 9.29 -4.56
CA TRP A 17 -10.61 8.58 -4.92
C TRP A 17 -10.84 8.57 -6.44
N SER A 18 -10.55 9.68 -7.11
CA SER A 18 -10.65 9.78 -8.58
C SER A 18 -9.69 8.82 -9.28
N ILE A 19 -8.43 8.72 -8.85
CA ILE A 19 -7.45 7.79 -9.46
C ILE A 19 -7.89 6.33 -9.28
N LEU A 20 -8.49 5.98 -8.14
CA LEU A 20 -8.98 4.63 -7.87
C LEU A 20 -10.14 4.26 -8.79
N PHE A 21 -11.12 5.15 -8.97
CA PHE A 21 -12.23 4.93 -9.90
C PHE A 21 -11.76 4.81 -11.36
N ILE A 22 -10.77 5.62 -11.77
CA ILE A 22 -10.18 5.53 -13.11
C ILE A 22 -9.50 4.18 -13.30
N CYS A 23 -8.70 3.72 -12.32
CA CYS A 23 -8.04 2.42 -12.40
C CYS A 23 -9.05 1.27 -12.49
N LEU A 24 -10.13 1.33 -11.72
CA LEU A 24 -11.21 0.33 -11.76
C LEU A 24 -11.92 0.32 -13.12
N TYR A 25 -12.24 1.50 -13.66
CA TYR A 25 -12.86 1.66 -14.97
C TYR A 25 -11.98 1.05 -16.07
N LEU A 26 -10.68 1.39 -16.07
CA LEU A 26 -9.72 0.84 -17.03
C LEU A 26 -9.61 -0.68 -16.92
N ALA A 27 -9.57 -1.22 -15.70
CA ALA A 27 -9.51 -2.65 -15.47
C ALA A 27 -10.75 -3.37 -16.02
N LEU A 28 -11.95 -2.81 -15.88
CA LEU A 28 -13.18 -3.41 -16.41
C LEU A 28 -13.27 -3.30 -17.94
N PHE A 29 -12.90 -2.15 -18.52
CA PHE A 29 -13.02 -1.90 -19.95
C PHE A 29 -11.94 -2.61 -20.76
N TYR A 30 -10.67 -2.47 -20.34
CA TYR A 30 -9.52 -3.05 -21.05
C TYR A 30 -9.13 -4.44 -20.54
N GLY A 31 -9.58 -4.87 -19.35
CA GLY A 31 -9.20 -6.17 -18.78
C GLY A 31 -9.55 -7.35 -19.67
N ASN A 32 -10.62 -7.25 -20.46
CA ASN A 32 -11.00 -8.30 -21.41
C ASN A 32 -9.95 -8.49 -22.53
N GLN A 33 -9.26 -7.42 -22.93
CA GLN A 33 -8.18 -7.50 -23.94
C GLN A 33 -6.91 -8.18 -23.38
N PHE A 34 -6.72 -8.14 -22.06
CA PHE A 34 -5.61 -8.82 -21.37
C PHE A 34 -5.96 -10.25 -20.91
N GLY A 35 -7.11 -10.78 -21.33
CA GLY A 35 -7.57 -12.13 -20.96
C GLY A 35 -8.08 -12.24 -19.52
N ILE A 36 -8.29 -11.12 -18.82
CA ILE A 36 -8.81 -11.09 -17.46
C ILE A 36 -10.34 -11.04 -17.53
N ASN A 37 -11.00 -12.08 -17.03
CA ASN A 37 -12.46 -12.12 -16.98
C ASN A 37 -12.99 -11.02 -16.04
N GLN A 38 -13.83 -10.14 -16.56
CA GLN A 38 -14.45 -9.02 -15.82
C GLN A 38 -15.15 -9.48 -14.54
N ARG A 39 -15.73 -10.69 -14.52
CA ARG A 39 -16.36 -11.27 -13.33
C ARG A 39 -15.37 -11.44 -12.18
N ILE A 40 -14.13 -11.83 -12.48
CA ILE A 40 -13.06 -11.99 -11.48
C ILE A 40 -12.72 -10.62 -10.89
N ILE A 41 -12.62 -9.59 -11.73
CA ILE A 41 -12.32 -8.22 -11.28
C ILE A 41 -13.40 -7.73 -10.30
N ILE A 42 -14.68 -7.92 -10.65
CA ILE A 42 -15.81 -7.52 -9.79
C ILE A 42 -15.81 -8.30 -8.49
N LEU A 43 -15.66 -9.63 -8.54
CA LEU A 43 -15.61 -10.47 -7.34
C LEU A 43 -14.45 -10.08 -6.43
N PHE A 44 -13.26 -9.86 -6.99
CA PHE A 44 -12.08 -9.48 -6.23
C PHE A 44 -12.24 -8.09 -5.60
N THR A 45 -12.78 -7.12 -6.36
CA THR A 45 -13.07 -5.77 -5.85
C THR A 45 -14.11 -5.82 -4.73
N LEU A 46 -15.16 -6.63 -4.88
CA LEU A 46 -16.19 -6.79 -3.86
C LEU A 46 -15.60 -7.40 -2.59
N VAL A 47 -14.87 -8.52 -2.71
CA VAL A 47 -14.24 -9.19 -1.56
C VAL A 47 -13.26 -8.27 -0.85
N LEU A 48 -12.34 -7.61 -1.57
CA LEU A 48 -11.39 -6.69 -0.98
C LEU A 48 -12.06 -5.46 -0.37
N GLY A 49 -13.06 -4.89 -1.05
CA GLY A 49 -13.80 -3.74 -0.58
C GLY A 49 -14.54 -4.05 0.71
N THR A 50 -15.33 -5.12 0.73
CA THR A 50 -16.08 -5.55 1.92
C THR A 50 -15.14 -5.93 3.06
N PHE A 51 -14.06 -6.65 2.78
CA PHE A 51 -13.05 -6.99 3.78
C PHE A 51 -12.42 -5.74 4.42
N THR A 52 -12.04 -4.75 3.59
CA THR A 52 -11.46 -3.49 4.08
C THR A 52 -12.44 -2.71 4.94
N GLN A 53 -13.72 -2.66 4.57
CA GLN A 53 -14.75 -1.98 5.35
C GLN A 53 -15.01 -2.66 6.70
N ILE A 54 -15.09 -3.99 6.72
CA ILE A 54 -15.25 -4.76 7.96
C ILE A 54 -14.04 -4.52 8.88
N PHE A 55 -12.83 -4.64 8.34
CA PHE A 55 -11.62 -4.42 9.11
C PHE A 55 -11.53 -3.00 9.65
N SER A 56 -11.81 -1.98 8.82
CA SER A 56 -11.87 -0.56 9.21
C SER A 56 -12.91 -0.30 10.29
N GLY A 57 -14.09 -0.91 10.17
CA GLY A 57 -15.14 -0.83 11.18
C GLY A 57 -14.66 -1.36 12.54
N ILE A 58 -14.11 -2.57 12.56
CA ILE A 58 -13.58 -3.20 13.79
C ILE A 58 -12.43 -2.38 14.38
N THR A 59 -11.47 -1.95 13.55
CA THR A 59 -10.35 -1.11 14.02
C THR A 59 -10.85 0.22 14.60
N SER A 60 -11.83 0.86 13.96
CA SER A 60 -12.38 2.11 14.46
C SER A 60 -13.07 1.94 15.82
N LEU A 61 -13.81 0.83 16.02
CA LEU A 61 -14.45 0.51 17.30
C LEU A 61 -13.42 0.27 18.39
N ILE A 62 -12.35 -0.50 18.09
CA ILE A 62 -11.26 -0.75 19.04
C ILE A 62 -10.52 0.55 19.39
N ALA A 63 -10.31 1.43 18.41
CA ALA A 63 -9.59 2.69 18.60
C ALA A 63 -10.31 3.71 19.50
N ILE A 64 -11.62 3.55 19.74
CA ILE A 64 -12.39 4.38 20.68
C ILE A 64 -11.91 4.15 22.12
N ILE A 65 -11.42 2.95 22.45
CA ILE A 65 -10.94 2.62 23.79
C ILE A 65 -9.58 3.32 23.98
N PRO A 66 -9.49 4.33 24.88
CA PRO A 66 -8.24 5.05 25.08
C PRO A 66 -7.19 4.11 25.67
N PHE A 67 -5.93 4.35 25.30
CA PHE A 67 -4.75 3.58 25.71
C PHE A 67 -4.74 2.12 25.23
N VAL A 68 -5.71 1.29 25.65
CA VAL A 68 -5.76 -0.16 25.38
C VAL A 68 -6.06 -0.48 23.91
N GLY A 69 -6.94 0.28 23.26
CA GLY A 69 -7.32 0.08 21.86
C GLY A 69 -6.11 0.02 20.91
N PRO A 70 -5.25 1.06 20.90
CA PRO A 70 -4.02 1.06 20.10
C PRO A 70 -3.06 -0.12 20.39
N PHE A 71 -2.98 -0.62 21.63
CA PHE A 71 -2.15 -1.78 21.95
C PHE A 71 -2.70 -3.07 21.35
N ILE A 72 -4.02 -3.29 21.45
CA ILE A 72 -4.69 -4.44 20.83
C ILE A 72 -4.46 -4.43 19.31
N LEU A 73 -4.62 -3.27 18.68
CA LEU A 73 -4.39 -3.14 17.24
C LEU A 73 -2.96 -3.50 16.86
N LYS A 74 -1.96 -3.02 17.62
CA LYS A 74 -0.56 -3.39 17.39
C LYS A 74 -0.32 -4.89 17.57
N ALA A 75 -0.88 -5.50 18.62
CA ALA A 75 -0.74 -6.93 18.89
C ALA A 75 -1.30 -7.81 17.76
N ILE A 76 -2.37 -7.37 17.10
CA ILE A 76 -2.98 -8.09 15.97
C ILE A 76 -2.24 -7.77 14.65
N SER A 77 -1.93 -6.50 14.40
CA SER A 77 -1.34 -6.08 13.12
C SER A 77 0.11 -6.54 12.96
N ILE A 78 0.92 -6.53 14.01
CA ILE A 78 2.36 -6.90 13.92
C ILE A 78 2.54 -8.33 13.40
N PRO A 79 1.88 -9.37 13.96
CA PRO A 79 1.96 -10.73 13.43
C PRO A 79 1.56 -10.85 11.96
N ILE A 80 0.53 -10.11 11.52
CA ILE A 80 0.08 -10.12 10.12
C ILE A 80 1.18 -9.58 9.20
N PHE A 81 1.87 -8.50 9.60
CA PHE A 81 3.00 -7.97 8.83
C PHE A 81 4.13 -8.99 8.70
N TYR A 82 4.48 -9.69 9.79
CA TYR A 82 5.49 -10.74 9.72
C TYR A 82 5.06 -11.93 8.88
N PHE A 83 3.78 -12.32 8.94
CA PHE A 83 3.25 -13.40 8.12
C PHE A 83 3.30 -13.06 6.63
N LEU A 84 2.85 -11.86 6.25
CA LEU A 84 2.94 -11.39 4.87
C LEU A 84 4.40 -11.26 4.39
N ASN A 85 5.30 -10.81 5.27
CA ASN A 85 6.73 -10.77 4.98
C ASN A 85 7.25 -12.18 4.71
N ALA A 86 6.97 -13.15 5.59
CA ALA A 86 7.34 -14.55 5.43
C ALA A 86 6.79 -15.16 4.12
N LEU A 87 5.56 -14.84 3.73
CA LEU A 87 5.02 -15.23 2.41
C LEU A 87 5.84 -14.64 1.26
N GLY A 88 6.27 -13.38 1.37
CA GLY A 88 7.19 -12.76 0.41
C GLY A 88 8.52 -13.51 0.28
N TRP A 89 9.08 -13.98 1.40
CA TRP A 89 10.28 -14.84 1.39
C TRP A 89 9.99 -16.21 0.77
N LEU A 90 8.85 -16.84 1.08
CA LEU A 90 8.46 -18.12 0.49
C LEU A 90 8.30 -18.02 -1.03
N VAL A 91 7.59 -17.00 -1.52
CA VAL A 91 7.45 -16.75 -2.96
C VAL A 91 8.81 -16.51 -3.59
N SER A 92 9.68 -15.74 -2.93
CA SER A 92 11.06 -15.51 -3.40
C SER A 92 11.85 -16.82 -3.49
N ALA A 93 11.76 -17.70 -2.49
CA ALA A 93 12.44 -18.99 -2.49
C ALA A 93 11.93 -19.91 -3.61
N VAL A 94 10.62 -19.94 -3.84
CA VAL A 94 10.01 -20.71 -4.95
C VAL A 94 10.47 -20.16 -6.31
N ALA A 95 10.51 -18.84 -6.48
CA ALA A 95 10.95 -18.21 -7.71
C ALA A 95 12.45 -18.43 -7.98
N ILE A 96 13.30 -18.41 -6.94
CA ILE A 96 14.72 -18.80 -7.03
C ILE A 96 14.83 -20.25 -7.52
N LYS A 97 14.08 -21.19 -6.93
CA LYS A 97 14.07 -22.60 -7.34
C LYS A 97 13.61 -22.80 -8.79
N LYS A 98 12.76 -21.90 -9.31
CA LYS A 98 12.28 -21.90 -10.71
C LYS A 98 13.23 -21.20 -11.69
N GLY A 99 14.36 -20.65 -11.23
CA GLY A 99 15.36 -19.99 -12.09
C GLY A 99 15.21 -18.48 -12.23
N TYR A 100 14.23 -17.85 -11.59
CA TYR A 100 13.97 -16.39 -11.67
C TYR A 100 14.84 -15.55 -10.73
N VAL A 101 16.08 -15.97 -10.49
CA VAL A 101 16.99 -15.35 -9.51
C VAL A 101 17.39 -13.93 -9.94
N ASN A 102 17.58 -13.74 -11.25
CA ASN A 102 18.01 -12.47 -11.83
C ASN A 102 16.88 -11.44 -11.79
N GLU A 103 15.65 -11.85 -12.08
CA GLU A 103 14.45 -11.01 -12.01
C GLU A 103 14.16 -10.57 -10.57
N LEU A 104 14.27 -11.49 -9.62
CA LEU A 104 14.15 -11.19 -8.19
C LEU A 104 15.24 -10.24 -7.71
N SER A 105 16.50 -10.48 -8.09
CA SER A 105 17.62 -9.63 -7.71
C SER A 105 17.46 -8.23 -8.30
N LYS A 106 17.09 -8.13 -9.58
CA LYS A 106 16.85 -6.83 -10.24
C LYS A 106 15.74 -6.05 -9.55
N SER A 107 14.62 -6.71 -9.22
CA SER A 107 13.53 -6.09 -8.46
C SER A 107 14.00 -5.57 -7.11
N ARG A 108 14.71 -6.40 -6.32
CA ARG A 108 15.22 -6.00 -5.00
C ARG A 108 16.26 -4.88 -5.09
N THR A 109 17.17 -4.93 -6.05
CA THR A 109 18.19 -3.89 -6.28
C THR A 109 17.54 -2.54 -6.60
N VAL A 110 16.48 -2.50 -7.41
CA VAL A 110 15.74 -1.26 -7.70
C VAL A 110 15.11 -0.69 -6.43
N THR A 111 14.45 -1.53 -5.63
CA THR A 111 13.86 -1.08 -4.36
C THR A 111 14.93 -0.56 -3.39
N LEU A 112 16.07 -1.24 -3.29
CA LEU A 112 17.20 -0.83 -2.45
C LEU A 112 17.80 0.49 -2.91
N ALA A 113 18.00 0.66 -4.22
CA ALA A 113 18.50 1.90 -4.81
C ALA A 113 17.55 3.08 -4.55
N LEU A 114 16.24 2.86 -4.67
CA LEU A 114 15.23 3.88 -4.37
C LEU A 114 15.24 4.26 -2.88
N LEU A 115 15.29 3.28 -1.97
CA LEU A 115 15.36 3.53 -0.54
C LEU A 115 16.62 4.34 -0.17
N VAL A 116 17.77 3.93 -0.69
CA VAL A 116 19.04 4.66 -0.49
C VAL A 116 18.95 6.07 -1.07
N GLY A 117 18.40 6.24 -2.27
CA GLY A 117 18.20 7.55 -2.90
C GLY A 117 17.29 8.47 -2.07
N ILE A 118 16.20 7.97 -1.51
CA ILE A 118 15.32 8.74 -0.61
C ILE A 118 16.06 9.15 0.65
N ILE A 119 16.84 8.25 1.26
CA ILE A 119 17.63 8.56 2.46
C ILE A 119 18.68 9.65 2.15
N ILE A 120 19.42 9.51 1.04
CA ILE A 120 20.41 10.51 0.62
C ILE A 120 19.74 11.85 0.34
N GLY A 121 18.62 11.86 -0.39
CA GLY A 121 17.86 13.07 -0.69
C GLY A 121 17.33 13.76 0.57
N TYR A 122 16.85 12.99 1.56
CA TYR A 122 16.43 13.54 2.85
C TYR A 122 17.59 14.17 3.62
N ILE A 123 18.74 13.47 3.69
CA ILE A 123 19.94 14.00 4.34
C ILE A 123 20.39 15.29 3.65
N LEU A 124 20.52 15.29 2.32
CA LEU A 124 20.95 16.48 1.56
C LEU A 124 19.96 17.63 1.69
N GLY A 125 18.65 17.38 1.59
CA GLY A 125 17.62 18.41 1.74
C GLY A 125 17.51 18.99 3.15
N ASN A 126 17.97 18.27 4.17
CA ASN A 126 18.02 18.76 5.55
C ASN A 126 19.35 19.45 5.88
N VAL A 127 20.44 19.08 5.20
CA VAL A 127 21.79 19.66 5.40
C VAL A 127 21.98 20.94 4.57
N ILE A 128 21.39 21.02 3.39
CA ILE A 128 21.45 22.22 2.55
C ILE A 128 20.36 23.19 3.04
N PRO A 129 20.71 24.32 3.68
CA PRO A 129 19.73 25.30 4.10
C PRO A 129 19.06 25.88 2.84
N LEU A 130 17.74 25.80 2.79
CA LEU A 130 16.91 26.42 1.74
C LEU A 130 16.70 27.92 1.98
N ASP A 131 17.51 28.53 2.85
CA ASP A 131 17.42 29.93 3.21
C ASP A 131 18.24 30.78 2.22
N LYS A 132 17.57 31.17 1.13
CA LYS A 132 17.73 32.46 0.46
C LYS A 132 16.36 32.97 0.01
#